data_AF-A0A351JZD3-F1
#
_entry.id   AF-A0A351JZD3-F1
#
_cell.length_a   1.000
_cell.length_b   1.000
_cell.length_c   1.000
_cell.angle_alpha   90.00
_cell.angle_beta   90.00
_cell.angle_gamma   90.00
#
_symmetry.space_group_name_H-M   'P 1'
#
loop_
_entity.id
_entity.type
_entity.pdbx_description
1 polymer ?
#
loop_
_entity_poly.entity_id
_entity_poly.type
_entity_poly.pdbx_seq_one_letter_code
_entity_poly.pdbx_strand_id
1 'polypeptide(L)'
;MNKADSQRLASDLQRLGYQRAQRAEEADIIVLNSCVVRQNAEDKVLNKLSDLKALKRKRPDATLVLAGCMVDSAVDGLKSAFPHVDLFLRPQGFDELLARAKDLSSAQAQIPTPPLPPT
;
A
#
# COMPACT_ATOMS: atom_id res chain seq x y z
N MET A 1 -9.57 -11.44 -0.30
CA MET A 1 -8.87 -11.04 0.94
C MET A 1 -9.89 -10.60 1.97
N ASN A 2 -9.74 -11.08 3.21
CA ASN A 2 -10.71 -10.93 4.28
C ASN A 2 -10.44 -9.63 5.07
N LYS A 3 -11.47 -9.08 5.74
CA LYS A 3 -11.33 -7.89 6.61
C LYS A 3 -10.25 -8.09 7.69
N ALA A 4 -10.07 -9.34 8.13
CA ALA A 4 -9.06 -9.78 9.08
C ALA A 4 -7.62 -9.57 8.57
N ASP A 5 -7.33 -9.84 7.29
CA ASP A 5 -6.00 -9.67 6.71
C ASP A 5 -5.61 -8.19 6.68
N SER A 6 -6.53 -7.32 6.26
CA SER A 6 -6.33 -5.88 6.24
C SER A 6 -6.13 -5.31 7.65
N GLN A 7 -6.81 -5.87 8.66
CA GLN A 7 -6.64 -5.48 10.05
C GLN A 7 -5.27 -5.92 10.58
N ARG A 8 -4.85 -7.16 10.29
CA ARG A 8 -3.56 -7.68 10.72
C ARG A 8 -2.41 -6.85 10.14
N LEU A 9 -2.43 -6.59 8.83
CA LEU A 9 -1.45 -5.72 8.18
C LEU A 9 -1.41 -4.33 8.82
N ALA A 10 -2.56 -3.73 9.10
CA ALA A 10 -2.61 -2.43 9.77
C ALA A 10 -1.99 -2.48 11.17
N SER A 11 -2.27 -3.53 11.95
CA SER A 11 -1.67 -3.71 13.28
C SER A 11 -0.16 -3.93 13.21
N ASP A 12 0.35 -4.68 12.24
CA ASP A 12 1.78 -4.88 12.05
C ASP A 12 2.48 -3.57 11.63
N LEU A 13 1.89 -2.79 10.72
CA LEU A 13 2.40 -1.47 10.37
C LEU A 13 2.39 -0.50 11.56
N GLN A 14 1.34 -0.54 12.40
CA GLN A 14 1.28 0.26 13.62
C GLN A 14 2.40 -0.10 14.61
N ARG A 15 2.77 -1.38 14.72
CA ARG A 15 3.91 -1.82 15.54
C ARG A 15 5.25 -1.31 15.01
N LEU A 16 5.33 -0.97 13.72
CA LEU A 16 6.51 -0.38 13.09
C LEU A 16 6.54 1.16 13.18
N GLY A 17 5.57 1.78 13.86
CA GLY A 17 5.48 3.23 14.05
C GLY A 17 4.61 3.95 13.02
N TYR A 18 4.02 3.23 12.05
CA TYR A 18 3.12 3.85 11.07
C TYR A 18 1.74 4.14 11.65
N GLN A 19 1.11 5.19 11.15
CA GLN A 19 -0.26 5.54 11.49
C GLN A 19 -1.15 5.46 10.26
N ARG A 20 -2.46 5.26 10.48
CA ARG A 20 -3.43 5.34 9.38
C ARG A 20 -3.50 6.78 8.89
N ALA A 21 -3.14 6.99 7.63
CA ALA A 21 -3.33 8.28 6.98
C ALA A 21 -4.84 8.56 6.78
N GLN A 22 -5.25 9.82 6.98
CA GLN A 22 -6.63 10.25 6.72
C GLN A 22 -6.90 10.38 5.22
N ARG A 23 -5.87 10.74 4.45
CA ARG A 23 -5.91 10.84 2.99
C ARG A 23 -4.80 10.01 2.39
N ALA A 24 -5.08 9.41 1.23
CA ALA A 24 -4.07 8.68 0.46
C ALA A 24 -2.87 9.57 0.10
N GLU A 25 -3.11 10.88 -0.06
CA GLU A 25 -2.08 11.86 -0.41
C GLU A 25 -1.02 12.08 0.67
N GLU A 26 -1.36 11.79 1.93
CA GLU A 26 -0.49 11.94 3.10
C GLU A 26 0.16 10.61 3.51
N ALA A 27 -0.20 9.52 2.83
CA ALA A 27 0.30 8.19 3.16
C ALA A 27 1.68 7.96 2.55
N ASP A 28 2.65 7.56 3.37
CA ASP A 28 3.93 7.04 2.89
C ASP A 28 3.79 5.65 2.27
N ILE A 29 2.77 4.89 2.69
CA ILE A 29 2.49 3.55 2.18
C ILE A 29 1.01 3.45 1.82
N ILE A 30 0.72 3.21 0.55
CA ILE A 30 -0.62 3.06 0.01
C ILE A 30 -0.81 1.60 -0.39
N VAL A 31 -1.66 0.89 0.35
CA VAL A 31 -1.97 -0.52 0.06
C VAL A 31 -3.36 -0.62 -0.56
N LEU A 32 -3.39 -0.95 -1.85
CA LEU A 32 -4.62 -1.21 -2.58
C LEU A 32 -4.93 -2.71 -2.54
N ASN A 33 -5.93 -3.09 -1.74
CA ASN A 33 -6.36 -4.47 -1.64
C ASN A 33 -7.53 -4.76 -2.59
N SER A 34 -7.34 -5.68 -3.54
CA SER A 34 -8.41 -6.24 -4.36
C SER A 34 -8.71 -7.69 -3.98
N CYS A 35 -9.91 -7.93 -3.47
CA CYS A 35 -10.40 -9.27 -3.15
C CYS A 35 -11.24 -9.91 -4.26
N VAL A 36 -11.40 -9.23 -5.40
CA VAL A 36 -12.50 -9.53 -6.31
C VAL A 36 -12.00 -10.23 -7.56
N VAL A 37 -12.61 -11.38 -7.86
CA VAL A 37 -12.42 -12.18 -9.08
C VAL A 37 -13.45 -11.82 -10.17
N ARG A 38 -14.04 -10.62 -10.10
CA ARG A 38 -15.12 -10.15 -10.98
C ARG A 38 -14.59 -8.94 -11.75
N GLN A 39 -14.74 -8.96 -13.07
CA GLN A 39 -14.29 -7.91 -14.00
C GLN A 39 -14.60 -6.49 -13.49
N ASN A 40 -15.85 -6.26 -13.06
CA ASN A 40 -16.33 -4.92 -12.66
C ASN A 40 -15.60 -4.31 -11.46
N ALA A 41 -14.94 -5.12 -10.63
CA ALA A 41 -14.14 -4.66 -9.52
C ALA A 41 -12.66 -4.51 -9.89
N GLU A 42 -12.16 -5.30 -10.86
CA GLU A 42 -10.86 -5.04 -11.47
C GLU A 42 -10.85 -3.66 -12.12
N ASP A 43 -11.87 -3.32 -12.93
CA ASP A 43 -11.99 -1.99 -13.53
C ASP A 43 -11.89 -0.85 -12.51
N LYS A 44 -12.50 -1.01 -11.33
CA LYS A 44 -12.39 -0.02 -10.25
C LYS A 44 -10.98 0.09 -9.71
N VAL A 45 -10.29 -1.04 -9.54
CA VAL A 45 -8.91 -1.11 -9.08
C VAL A 45 -7.96 -0.46 -10.09
N LEU A 46 -8.13 -0.77 -11.38
CA LEU A 46 -7.33 -0.20 -12.47
C LEU A 46 -7.52 1.32 -12.57
N ASN A 47 -8.76 1.80 -12.44
CA ASN A 47 -9.05 3.23 -12.38
C ASN A 47 -8.39 3.89 -11.16
N LYS A 48 -8.45 3.25 -9.99
CA LYS A 48 -7.80 3.77 -8.77
C LYS A 48 -6.28 3.79 -8.89
N LEU A 49 -5.67 2.76 -9.51
CA LEU A 49 -4.24 2.73 -9.80
C LEU A 49 -3.82 3.83 -10.76
N SER A 50 -4.66 4.13 -11.75
CA SER A 50 -4.43 5.23 -12.69
C SER A 50 -4.51 6.59 -12.01
N ASP A 51 -5.44 6.79 -11.08
CA ASP A 51 -5.54 8.00 -10.26
C ASP A 51 -4.32 8.18 -9.35
N LEU A 52 -3.87 7.07 -8.73
CA LEU A 52 -2.66 7.05 -7.91
C LEU A 52 -1.38 7.31 -8.69
N LYS A 53 -1.37 7.17 -10.03
CA LYS A 53 -0.23 7.59 -10.86
C LYS A 53 0.06 9.08 -10.73
N ALA A 54 -0.99 9.91 -10.73
CA ALA A 54 -0.84 11.35 -10.56
C ALA A 54 -0.31 11.69 -9.16
N LEU A 55 -0.76 10.93 -8.15
CA LEU A 55 -0.27 11.06 -6.79
C LEU A 55 1.21 10.66 -6.66
N LYS A 56 1.59 9.48 -7.17
CA LYS A 56 2.97 8.98 -7.17
C LYS A 56 3.92 9.93 -7.91
N ARG A 57 3.45 10.63 -8.95
CA ARG A 57 4.24 11.67 -9.62
C ARG A 57 4.49 12.89 -8.74
N LYS A 58 3.56 13.24 -7.84
CA LYS A 58 3.74 14.32 -6.84
C LYS A 58 4.54 13.85 -5.63
N ARG A 59 4.43 12.57 -5.28
CA ARG A 59 5.05 11.92 -4.11
C ARG A 59 5.77 10.66 -4.55
N PRO A 60 6.95 10.78 -5.20
CA PRO A 60 7.71 9.61 -5.66
C PRO A 60 8.14 8.71 -4.50
N ASP A 61 8.32 9.29 -3.31
CA ASP A 61 8.69 8.59 -2.07
C ASP A 61 7.57 7.70 -1.49
N ALA A 62 6.32 7.94 -1.88
CA ALA A 62 5.19 7.16 -1.36
C ALA A 62 5.16 5.77 -1.99
N THR A 63 5.25 4.71 -1.20
CA THR A 63 5.24 3.32 -1.67
C THR A 63 3.82 2.89 -2.03
N LEU A 64 3.61 2.53 -3.31
CA LEU A 64 2.33 2.03 -3.80
C LEU A 64 2.37 0.51 -3.94
N VAL A 65 1.42 -0.14 -3.27
CA VAL A 65 1.35 -1.59 -3.18
C VAL A 65 -0.01 -2.08 -3.66
N LEU A 66 -0.01 -2.99 -4.62
CA LEU A 66 -1.21 -3.70 -5.03
C LEU A 66 -1.22 -5.09 -4.39
N ALA A 67 -2.17 -5.35 -3.50
CA ALA A 67 -2.34 -6.65 -2.87
C ALA A 67 -3.64 -7.30 -3.33
N GLY A 68 -3.65 -8.59 -3.65
CA GLY A 68 -4.90 -9.28 -3.99
C GLY A 68 -4.76 -10.49 -4.89
N CYS A 69 -5.87 -11.22 -5.06
CA CYS A 69 -5.89 -12.44 -5.88
C CYS A 69 -5.59 -12.16 -7.36
N MET A 70 -5.90 -10.96 -7.85
CA MET A 70 -5.61 -10.52 -9.22
C MET A 70 -4.09 -10.49 -9.53
N VAL A 71 -3.25 -10.28 -8.51
CA VAL A 71 -1.79 -10.30 -8.69
C VAL A 71 -1.31 -11.69 -9.10
N ASP A 72 -1.91 -12.76 -8.57
CA ASP A 72 -1.42 -14.12 -8.79
C ASP A 72 -1.48 -14.54 -10.27
N SER A 73 -2.56 -14.17 -10.97
CA SER A 73 -2.76 -14.55 -12.38
C SER A 73 -2.25 -13.53 -13.41
N ALA A 74 -2.07 -12.27 -13.04
CA ALA A 74 -1.87 -11.17 -14.00
C ALA A 74 -0.70 -10.23 -13.66
N VAL A 75 0.22 -10.63 -12.76
CA VAL A 75 1.31 -9.77 -12.29
C VAL A 75 2.16 -9.18 -13.42
N ASP A 76 2.53 -9.95 -14.44
CA ASP A 76 3.41 -9.47 -15.52
C ASP A 76 2.74 -8.38 -16.37
N GLY A 77 1.47 -8.60 -16.73
CA GLY A 77 0.68 -7.60 -17.45
C GLY A 77 0.46 -6.33 -16.63
N LEU A 78 0.17 -6.49 -15.33
CA LEU A 78 0.00 -5.37 -14.41
C LEU A 78 1.29 -4.58 -14.20
N LYS A 79 2.44 -5.24 -14.06
CA LYS A 79 3.75 -4.59 -13.95
C LYS A 79 4.06 -3.75 -15.18
N SER A 80 3.78 -4.28 -16.38
CA SER A 80 3.98 -3.53 -17.63
C SER A 80 3.01 -2.36 -17.78
N ALA A 81 1.75 -2.51 -17.34
CA ALA A 81 0.74 -1.47 -17.46
C ALA A 81 0.86 -0.38 -16.38
N PHE A 82 1.30 -0.75 -15.17
CA PHE A 82 1.37 0.13 -13.99
C PHE A 82 2.79 0.11 -13.38
N PRO A 83 3.80 0.63 -14.08
CA PRO A 83 5.19 0.66 -13.59
C PRO A 83 5.40 1.57 -12.38
N HIS A 84 4.41 2.41 -12.04
CA HIS A 84 4.41 3.26 -10.85
C HIS A 84 3.98 2.53 -9.57
N VAL A 85 3.59 1.26 -9.66
CA VAL A 85 3.33 0.39 -8.50
C VAL A 85 4.66 -0.24 -8.08
N ASP A 86 5.07 -0.02 -6.84
CA ASP A 86 6.36 -0.50 -6.33
C ASP A 86 6.31 -2.01 -6.04
N LEU A 87 5.22 -2.50 -5.45
CA LEU A 87 5.09 -3.89 -5.02
C LEU A 87 3.76 -4.51 -5.41
N PHE A 88 3.82 -5.77 -5.83
CA PHE A 88 2.67 -6.59 -6.16
C PHE A 88 2.62 -7.78 -5.21
N LEU A 89 1.66 -7.79 -4.29
CA LEU A 89 1.56 -8.78 -3.24
C LEU A 89 0.41 -9.74 -3.50
N ARG A 90 0.71 -11.02 -3.30
CA ARG A 90 -0.30 -12.07 -3.26
C ARG A 90 -1.10 -11.96 -1.96
N PRO A 91 -2.35 -12.44 -1.93
CA PRO A 91 -3.09 -12.55 -0.68
C PRO A 91 -2.25 -13.33 0.33
N GLN A 92 -2.11 -12.79 1.55
CA GLN A 92 -1.29 -13.34 2.65
C GLN A 92 0.23 -13.09 2.56
N GLY A 93 0.74 -12.52 1.47
CA GLY A 93 2.16 -12.22 1.27
C GLY A 93 2.55 -10.82 1.75
N PHE A 94 2.37 -10.49 3.03
CA PHE A 94 2.66 -9.15 3.55
C PHE A 94 4.10 -8.93 4.02
N ASP A 95 4.91 -9.98 4.08
CA ASP A 95 6.25 -9.94 4.65
C ASP A 95 7.17 -8.95 3.91
N GLU A 96 7.12 -8.93 2.58
CA GLU A 96 7.89 -8.03 1.74
C GLU A 96 7.53 -6.55 1.98
N LEU A 97 6.24 -6.27 2.19
CA LEU A 97 5.79 -4.93 2.56
C LEU A 97 6.26 -4.54 3.96
N LEU A 98 6.20 -5.46 4.93
CA LEU A 98 6.70 -5.19 6.28
C LEU A 98 8.21 -4.97 6.30
N ALA A 99 8.97 -5.69 5.48
CA ALA A 99 10.41 -5.47 5.30
C ALA A 99 10.68 -4.08 4.71
N ARG A 100 9.93 -3.68 3.67
CA ARG A 100 10.04 -2.34 3.08
C ARG A 100 9.60 -1.23 4.03
N ALA A 101 8.54 -1.45 4.79
CA ALA A 101 8.08 -0.54 5.83
C ALA A 101 9.12 -0.39 6.94
N LYS A 102 9.83 -1.46 7.32
CA LYS A 102 10.96 -1.36 8.27
C LYS A 102 12.11 -0.53 7.73
N ASP A 103 12.45 -0.69 6.45
CA ASP A 103 13.51 0.08 5.79
C ASP A 103 13.16 1.58 5.72
N LEU A 104 11.93 1.89 5.29
CA LEU A 104 11.39 3.25 5.28
C LEU A 104 11.29 3.85 6.69
N SER A 105 10.84 3.08 7.68
CA SER A 105 10.75 3.52 9.08
C SER A 105 12.14 3.77 9.66
N SER A 106 13.14 2.95 9.32
CA SER A 106 14.53 3.17 9.75
C SER A 106 15.12 4.44 9.12
N ALA A 107 14.76 4.74 7.86
CA ALA A 107 15.12 6.00 7.19
C ALA A 107 14.35 7.21 7.76
N GLN A 108 13.10 7.03 8.20
CA GLN A 108 12.23 8.06 8.79
C GLN A 108 12.41 8.23 10.30
N ALA A 109 13.07 7.30 11.01
CA ALA A 109 13.34 7.36 12.45
C ALA A 109 14.27 8.51 12.84
N GLN A 110 14.80 9.26 11.88
CA GLN A 110 15.51 10.52 12.11
C GLN A 110 14.59 11.77 12.10
N ILE A 111 13.27 11.61 11.88
CA ILE A 111 12.31 12.72 11.91
C ILE A 111 11.57 12.67 13.25
N PRO A 112 11.76 13.65 14.16
CA PRO A 112 11.12 13.64 15.47
C PRO A 112 9.60 13.71 15.29
N THR A 113 8.90 12.72 15.81
CA THR A 113 7.44 12.71 15.91
C THR A 113 7.01 13.94 16.73
N PRO A 114 6.13 14.82 16.23
CA PRO A 114 5.62 15.90 17.05
C PRO A 114 4.85 15.31 18.25
N PRO A 115 5.04 15.86 19.47
CA PRO A 115 4.36 15.35 20.65
C PRO A 115 2.85 15.47 20.47
N LEU A 116 2.12 14.39 20.79
CA LEU A 116 0.66 14.43 20.87
C LEU A 116 0.23 15.53 21.88
N PRO A 117 -0.83 16.30 21.59
CA PRO A 117 -1.33 17.29 22.53
C PRO A 117 -1.90 16.62 23.79
N PRO A 118 -1.62 17.17 25.00
CA PRO A 118 -2.30 16.74 26.21
C PRO A 118 -3.78 17.13 26.17
N THR A 119 -4.64 16.26 26.69
CA THR A 119 -6.09 16.48 26.88
C THR A 119 -6.35 17.53 27.95
#